data_AF-A0A0G1JJB8-F1
#
_entry.id   AF-A0A0G1JJB8-F1
#
_cell.length_a   1.000
_cell.length_b   1.000
_cell.length_c   1.000
_cell.angle_alpha   90.00
_cell.angle_beta   90.00
_cell.angle_gamma   90.00
#
_symmetry.space_group_name_H-M   'P 1'
#
loop_
_entity.id
_entity.type
_entity.pdbx_description
1 polymer ?
#
loop_
_entity_poly.entity_id
_entity_poly.type
_entity_poly.pdbx_seq_one_letter_code
_entity_poly.pdbx_strand_id
1 'polypeptide(L)'
;MVNKLFCSYLAGFLDADGSIYVQLKKNETYKYKFQISPSVVFFQKDATGLEKIQKQLALGYLRKRKDGLTELIVGDRSSIRKLLILVLPFLILKVKQADLMLEILDKMETVKSADNFLEIAKKIDQYRELNYSKKRTVDARVVGIHLKNLRLLTP
;
A
#
# COMPACT_ATOMS: atom_id res chain seq x y z
N MET A 1 -17.68 -1.28 18.20
CA MET A 1 -17.09 -0.01 17.73
C MET A 1 -15.61 -0.05 18.05
N VAL A 2 -14.73 0.21 17.08
CA VAL A 2 -13.29 0.27 17.36
C VAL A 2 -13.03 1.49 18.25
N ASN A 3 -12.37 1.30 19.39
CA ASN A 3 -12.10 2.39 20.33
C ASN A 3 -10.70 3.00 20.12
N LYS A 4 -10.47 4.16 20.74
CA LYS A 4 -9.23 4.92 20.61
C LYS A 4 -7.99 4.13 21.05
N LEU A 5 -8.10 3.33 22.12
CA LEU A 5 -7.00 2.51 22.64
C LEU A 5 -6.58 1.41 21.66
N PHE A 6 -7.55 0.77 21.00
CA PHE A 6 -7.24 -0.20 19.96
C PHE A 6 -6.59 0.46 18.75
N CYS A 7 -7.06 1.63 18.32
CA CYS A 7 -6.40 2.38 17.24
C CYS A 7 -4.96 2.76 17.59
N SER A 8 -4.69 3.23 18.81
CA SER A 8 -3.33 3.57 19.25
C SER A 8 -2.44 2.34 19.34
N TYR A 9 -2.96 1.22 19.84
CA TYR A 9 -2.24 -0.06 19.84
C TYR A 9 -1.89 -0.50 18.42
N LEU A 10 -2.87 -0.44 17.50
CA LEU A 10 -2.68 -0.83 16.11
C LEU A 10 -1.69 0.07 15.38
N ALA A 11 -1.68 1.37 15.68
CA ALA A 11 -0.69 2.31 15.15
C ALA A 11 0.73 1.98 15.62
N GLY A 12 0.91 1.71 16.91
CA GLY A 12 2.20 1.27 17.46
C GLY A 12 2.68 -0.04 16.84
N PHE A 13 1.77 -1.00 16.66
CA PHE A 13 2.08 -2.26 15.99
C PHE A 13 2.40 -2.06 14.50
N LEU A 14 1.69 -1.17 13.80
CA LEU A 14 1.97 -0.81 12.41
C LEU A 14 3.34 -0.16 12.27
N ASP A 15 3.72 0.71 13.21
CA ASP A 15 5.01 1.40 13.21
C ASP A 15 6.20 0.45 13.41
N ALA A 16 6.04 -0.53 14.32
CA ALA A 16 7.09 -1.50 14.64
C ALA A 16 7.15 -2.65 13.62
N ASP A 17 6.09 -3.47 13.57
CA ASP A 17 6.04 -4.75 12.84
C ASP A 17 5.04 -4.71 11.68
N GLY A 18 4.85 -3.53 11.10
CA GLY A 18 4.01 -3.35 9.93
C GLY A 18 4.68 -2.62 8.77
N SER A 19 3.96 -2.51 7.66
CA SER A 19 4.41 -1.81 6.47
C SER A 19 3.25 -1.22 5.70
N ILE A 20 3.43 0.03 5.26
CA ILE A 20 2.54 0.73 4.33
C ILE A 20 3.32 0.89 3.04
N TYR A 21 2.81 0.33 1.94
CA TYR A 21 3.51 0.41 0.66
C TYR A 21 2.56 0.31 -0.52
N VAL A 22 3.00 0.85 -1.66
CA VAL A 22 2.35 0.65 -2.96
C VAL A 22 3.35 0.01 -3.91
N GLN A 23 2.88 -0.88 -4.77
CA GLN A 23 3.69 -1.51 -5.82
C GLN A 23 3.09 -1.28 -7.20
N LEU A 24 3.96 -1.14 -8.20
CA LEU A 24 3.59 -1.27 -9.60
C LEU A 24 3.85 -2.72 -10.02
N LYS A 25 2.81 -3.42 -10.47
CA LYS A 25 2.90 -4.81 -10.94
C LYS A 25 2.55 -4.83 -12.42
N LYS A 26 3.35 -5.51 -13.24
CA LYS A 26 2.96 -5.78 -14.63
C LYS A 26 1.67 -6.61 -14.64
N ASN A 27 0.69 -6.19 -15.42
CA ASN A 27 -0.58 -6.87 -15.56
C ASN A 27 -1.19 -6.56 -16.93
N GLU A 28 -1.15 -7.54 -17.83
CA GLU A 28 -1.56 -7.38 -19.23
C GLU A 28 -3.06 -7.05 -19.41
N THR A 29 -3.89 -7.36 -18.42
CA THR A 29 -5.34 -7.09 -18.49
C THR A 29 -5.68 -5.64 -18.17
N TYR A 30 -4.75 -4.87 -17.60
CA TYR A 30 -4.96 -3.47 -17.25
C TYR A 30 -4.74 -2.54 -18.45
N LYS A 31 -5.50 -1.45 -18.53
CA LYS A 31 -5.43 -0.44 -19.60
C LYS A 31 -3.98 -0.02 -19.93
N TYR A 32 -3.17 0.20 -18.89
CA TYR A 32 -1.78 0.66 -19.02
C TYR A 32 -0.75 -0.46 -18.83
N LYS A 33 -1.18 -1.73 -18.80
CA LYS A 33 -0.34 -2.92 -18.56
C LYS A 33 0.37 -2.96 -17.21
N PHE A 34 -0.01 -2.06 -16.31
CA PHE A 34 0.45 -2.03 -14.93
C PHE A 34 -0.74 -1.87 -13.98
N GLN A 35 -0.71 -2.65 -12.90
CA GLN A 35 -1.59 -2.52 -11.75
C GLN A 35 -0.88 -1.74 -10.65
N ILE A 36 -1.57 -0.75 -10.09
CA ILE A 36 -1.19 -0.12 -8.82
C ILE A 36 -1.77 -0.99 -7.70
N SER A 37 -0.88 -1.57 -6.87
CA SER A 37 -1.20 -2.50 -5.80
C SER A 37 -0.83 -1.89 -4.45
N PRO A 38 -1.73 -1.13 -3.80
CA PRO A 38 -1.53 -0.62 -2.45
C PRO A 38 -1.74 -1.72 -1.40
N SER A 39 -0.99 -1.65 -0.30
CA SER A 39 -1.13 -2.57 0.83
C SER A 39 -0.75 -1.90 2.15
N VAL A 40 -1.49 -2.23 3.20
CA VAL A 40 -1.06 -2.09 4.60
C VAL A 40 -0.95 -3.48 5.19
N VAL A 41 0.19 -3.82 5.78
CA VAL A 41 0.49 -5.18 6.24
C VAL A 41 1.02 -5.15 7.67
N PHE A 42 0.58 -6.11 8.48
CA PHE A 42 1.16 -6.42 9.79
C PHE A 42 1.79 -7.81 9.74
N PHE A 43 2.97 -7.96 10.35
CA PHE A 43 3.76 -9.18 10.34
C PHE A 43 3.83 -9.77 11.75
N GLN A 44 3.64 -11.09 11.87
CA GLN A 44 3.91 -11.80 13.12
C GLN A 44 4.18 -13.29 12.86
N LYS A 45 5.08 -13.90 13.65
CA LYS A 45 5.36 -15.34 13.53
C LYS A 45 4.18 -16.18 14.02
N ASP A 46 3.59 -15.79 15.15
CA ASP A 46 2.38 -16.40 15.69
C ASP A 46 1.12 -15.73 15.13
N ALA A 47 0.24 -16.52 14.51
CA ALA A 47 -1.01 -16.05 13.92
C ALA A 47 -2.08 -15.66 14.96
N THR A 48 -2.00 -16.18 16.18
CA THR A 48 -3.05 -16.04 17.21
C THR A 48 -3.38 -14.58 17.53
N GLY A 49 -2.34 -13.74 17.60
CA GLY A 49 -2.51 -12.29 17.81
C GLY A 49 -3.15 -11.60 16.61
N LEU A 50 -2.71 -11.94 15.39
CA LEU A 50 -3.23 -11.36 14.16
C LEU A 50 -4.69 -11.75 13.90
N GLU A 51 -5.11 -12.96 14.27
CA GLU A 51 -6.52 -13.38 14.19
C GLU A 51 -7.44 -12.54 15.08
N LYS A 52 -7.01 -12.26 16.32
CA LYS A 52 -7.76 -11.38 17.24
C LYS A 52 -7.86 -9.96 16.67
N ILE A 53 -6.74 -9.43 16.18
CA ILE A 53 -6.70 -8.10 15.54
C ILE A 53 -7.61 -8.06 14.31
N GLN A 54 -7.52 -9.05 13.42
CA GLN A 54 -8.32 -9.12 12.20
C GLN A 54 -9.82 -9.19 12.51
N LYS A 55 -10.23 -10.01 13.49
CA LYS A 55 -11.62 -10.12 13.93
C LYS A 55 -12.15 -8.81 14.50
N GLN A 56 -11.34 -8.10 15.28
CA GLN A 56 -11.73 -6.81 15.88
C GLN A 56 -11.73 -5.67 14.86
N LEU A 57 -10.76 -5.65 13.95
CA LEU A 57 -10.63 -4.65 12.90
C LEU A 57 -11.68 -4.85 11.80
N ALA A 58 -12.07 -6.09 11.54
CA ALA A 58 -12.98 -6.50 10.47
C ALA A 58 -12.55 -6.05 9.06
N LEU A 59 -11.23 -5.89 8.84
CA LEU A 59 -10.64 -5.52 7.55
C LEU A 59 -9.49 -6.48 7.20
N GLY A 60 -9.26 -6.66 5.90
CA GLY A 60 -8.16 -7.46 5.38
C GLY A 60 -8.32 -8.97 5.59
N TYR A 61 -7.25 -9.69 5.28
CA TYR A 61 -7.20 -11.15 5.36
C TYR A 61 -5.83 -11.62 5.86
N LEU A 62 -5.79 -12.83 6.41
CA LEU A 62 -4.56 -13.46 6.86
C LEU A 62 -3.91 -14.28 5.73
N ARG A 63 -2.59 -14.23 5.66
CA ARG A 63 -1.78 -15.05 4.76
C ARG A 63 -0.61 -15.66 5.52
N LYS A 64 -0.52 -16.99 5.51
CA LYS A 64 0.68 -17.70 5.97
C LYS A 64 1.70 -17.78 4.85
N ARG A 65 2.92 -17.33 5.11
CA ARG A 65 4.03 -17.40 4.17
C ARG A 65 4.77 -18.71 4.29
N LYS A 66 5.52 -19.06 3.24
CA LYS A 66 6.34 -20.28 3.19
C LYS A 66 7.49 -20.28 4.20
N ASP A 67 7.95 -19.11 4.65
CA ASP A 67 9.01 -18.93 5.65
C ASP A 67 8.50 -18.99 7.10
N GLY A 68 7.23 -19.33 7.31
CA GLY A 68 6.64 -19.50 8.64
C GLY A 68 6.11 -18.21 9.28
N LEU A 69 6.22 -17.06 8.61
CA LEU A 69 5.64 -15.80 9.06
C LEU A 69 4.18 -15.67 8.60
N THR A 70 3.34 -15.05 9.43
CA THR A 70 1.94 -14.73 9.11
C THR A 70 1.78 -13.24 8.88
N GLU A 71 0.96 -12.88 7.90
CA GLU A 71 0.65 -11.51 7.53
C GLU A 71 -0.86 -11.24 7.67
N LEU A 72 -1.22 -10.10 8.27
CA LEU A 72 -2.54 -9.50 8.08
C LEU A 72 -2.42 -8.43 7.01
N ILE A 73 -3.11 -8.63 5.87
CA ILE A 73 -3.00 -7.77 4.69
C ILE A 73 -4.33 -7.04 4.46
N VAL A 74 -4.27 -5.71 4.42
CA VAL A 74 -5.35 -4.85 3.96
C VAL A 74 -4.96 -4.29 2.60
N GLY A 75 -5.61 -4.77 1.54
CA GLY A 75 -5.18 -4.52 0.14
C GLY A 75 -6.20 -3.76 -0.73
N ASP A 76 -7.47 -3.68 -0.34
CA ASP A 76 -8.46 -2.90 -1.07
C ASP A 76 -8.46 -1.43 -0.63
N ARG A 77 -8.78 -0.52 -1.56
CA ARG A 77 -8.67 0.93 -1.35
C ARG A 77 -9.55 1.44 -0.21
N SER A 78 -10.77 0.92 -0.10
CA SER A 78 -11.74 1.37 0.90
C SER A 78 -11.28 0.98 2.30
N SER A 79 -10.87 -0.27 2.49
CA SER A 79 -10.35 -0.74 3.77
C SER A 79 -9.03 -0.09 4.15
N ILE A 80 -8.11 0.14 3.20
CA ILE A 80 -6.87 0.87 3.47
C ILE A 80 -7.19 2.28 3.97
N ARG A 81 -8.07 3.02 3.28
CA ARG A 81 -8.45 4.38 3.70
C ARG A 81 -9.05 4.37 5.10
N LYS A 82 -9.99 3.45 5.37
CA LYS A 82 -10.60 3.29 6.70
C LYS A 82 -9.55 3.02 7.78
N LEU A 83 -8.66 2.05 7.54
CA LEU A 83 -7.60 1.71 8.48
C LEU A 83 -6.68 2.91 8.75
N LEU A 84 -6.19 3.58 7.69
CA LEU A 84 -5.26 4.69 7.83
C LEU A 84 -5.89 5.87 8.57
N ILE A 85 -7.15 6.24 8.28
CA ILE A 85 -7.84 7.30 9.03
C ILE A 85 -7.93 6.97 10.52
N LEU A 86 -8.15 5.69 10.87
CA LEU A 86 -8.25 5.25 12.27
C LEU A 86 -6.91 5.34 13.02
N VAL A 87 -5.79 4.99 12.37
CA VAL A 87 -4.48 4.88 13.02
C VAL A 87 -3.62 6.14 12.87
N LEU A 88 -3.84 6.96 11.84
CA LEU A 88 -3.02 8.13 11.51
C LEU A 88 -2.80 9.09 12.71
N PRO A 89 -3.79 9.40 13.56
CA PRO A 89 -3.58 10.25 14.73
C PRO A 89 -2.60 9.71 15.78
N PHE A 90 -2.22 8.43 15.68
CA PHE A 90 -1.36 7.74 16.64
C PHE A 90 -0.05 7.23 16.02
N LEU A 91 0.12 7.35 14.70
CA LEU A 91 1.37 6.98 14.02
C LEU A 91 2.49 7.96 14.39
N ILE A 92 3.70 7.44 14.52
CA ILE A 92 4.92 8.21 14.79
C ILE A 92 5.92 7.97 13.66
N LEU A 93 6.22 6.71 13.33
CA LEU A 93 7.30 6.36 12.40
C LEU A 93 6.84 6.36 10.94
N LYS A 94 5.58 5.96 10.69
CA LYS A 94 5.06 5.75 9.34
C LYS A 94 4.04 6.79 8.86
N VAL A 95 4.02 7.97 9.48
CA VAL A 95 3.11 9.08 9.11
C VAL A 95 3.26 9.44 7.63
N LYS A 96 4.49 9.64 7.15
CA LYS A 96 4.77 9.99 5.74
C LYS A 96 4.27 8.94 4.76
N GLN A 97 4.41 7.65 5.10
CA GLN A 97 3.94 6.53 4.28
C GLN A 97 2.42 6.48 4.24
N ALA A 98 1.75 6.79 5.35
CA ALA A 98 0.29 6.83 5.44
C ALA A 98 -0.28 8.02 4.64
N ASP A 99 0.28 9.21 4.79
CA ASP A 99 -0.13 10.40 4.03
C ASP A 99 0.05 10.19 2.52
N LEU A 100 1.21 9.67 2.11
CA LEU A 100 1.47 9.34 0.70
C LEU A 100 0.49 8.28 0.16
N MET A 101 0.12 7.29 0.98
CA MET A 101 -0.87 6.28 0.60
C MET A 101 -2.22 6.94 0.32
N LEU A 102 -2.70 7.78 1.24
CA LEU A 102 -3.98 8.48 1.10
C LEU A 102 -3.99 9.37 -0.14
N GLU A 103 -2.89 10.10 -0.40
CA GLU A 103 -2.76 10.93 -1.60
C GLU A 103 -2.79 10.09 -2.89
N ILE A 104 -2.10 8.94 -2.92
CA ILE A 104 -2.13 8.03 -4.06
C ILE A 104 -3.54 7.48 -4.27
N LEU A 105 -4.24 7.09 -3.19
CA LEU A 105 -5.62 6.61 -3.28
C LEU A 105 -6.56 7.68 -3.84
N ASP A 106 -6.43 8.94 -3.45
CA ASP A 106 -7.22 10.05 -4.01
C ASP A 106 -6.97 10.24 -5.50
N LYS A 107 -5.70 10.21 -5.91
CA LYS A 107 -5.33 10.33 -7.33
C LYS A 107 -5.83 9.16 -8.17
N MET A 108 -5.86 7.95 -7.60
CA MET A 108 -6.35 6.75 -8.29
C MET A 108 -7.84 6.83 -8.67
N GLU A 109 -8.64 7.64 -7.97
CA GLU A 109 -10.06 7.85 -8.30
C GLU A 109 -10.26 8.81 -9.49
N THR A 110 -9.22 9.60 -9.84
CA THR A 110 -9.30 10.65 -10.88
C THR A 110 -8.45 10.36 -12.11
N VAL A 111 -7.82 9.19 -12.20
CA VAL A 111 -6.96 8.81 -13.35
C VAL A 111 -7.79 8.72 -14.63
N LYS A 112 -7.51 9.60 -15.58
CA LYS A 112 -8.15 9.61 -16.90
C LYS A 112 -7.17 9.36 -18.04
N SER A 113 -5.91 9.78 -17.88
CA SER A 113 -4.86 9.69 -18.91
C SER A 113 -3.65 8.85 -18.49
N ALA A 114 -2.79 8.56 -19.46
CA ALA A 114 -1.49 7.93 -19.23
C ALA A 114 -0.55 8.86 -18.46
N ASP A 115 -0.64 10.19 -18.66
CA ASP A 115 0.11 11.18 -17.88
C ASP A 115 -0.27 11.12 -16.40
N ASN A 116 -1.56 11.10 -16.06
CA ASN A 116 -1.99 10.97 -14.67
C ASN A 116 -1.50 9.66 -14.05
N PHE A 117 -1.52 8.57 -14.82
CA PHE A 117 -1.00 7.29 -14.35
C PHE A 117 0.51 7.35 -14.08
N LEU A 118 1.27 8.00 -14.96
CA LEU A 118 2.72 8.19 -14.79
C LEU A 118 3.04 9.10 -13.59
N GLU A 119 2.25 10.14 -13.33
CA GLU A 119 2.37 10.96 -12.12
C GLU A 119 2.17 10.15 -10.84
N ILE A 120 1.18 9.26 -10.82
CA ILE A 120 0.98 8.34 -9.69
C ILE A 120 2.16 7.38 -9.57
N ALA A 121 2.69 6.85 -10.68
CA ALA A 121 3.86 5.99 -10.66
C ALA A 121 5.09 6.71 -10.04
N LYS A 122 5.31 7.99 -10.38
CA LYS A 122 6.38 8.82 -9.78
C LYS A 122 6.20 8.99 -8.26
N LYS A 123 4.97 9.14 -7.78
CA LYS A 123 4.67 9.17 -6.34
C LYS A 123 4.93 7.84 -5.66
N ILE A 124 4.54 6.74 -6.30
CA ILE A 124 4.79 5.39 -5.81
C ILE A 124 6.29 5.10 -5.65
N ASP A 125 7.16 5.73 -6.43
CA ASP A 125 8.63 5.61 -6.28
C ASP A 125 9.18 6.20 -4.98
N GLN A 126 8.48 7.14 -4.34
CA GLN A 126 8.90 7.68 -3.04
C GLN A 126 8.91 6.62 -1.93
N TYR A 127 8.11 5.54 -2.06
CA TYR A 127 8.18 4.39 -1.15
C TYR A 127 9.52 3.66 -1.19
N ARG A 128 10.34 3.82 -2.24
CA ARG A 128 11.67 3.23 -2.28
C ARG A 128 12.53 3.77 -1.13
N GLU A 129 12.53 5.08 -0.95
CA GLU A 129 13.30 5.75 0.11
C GLU A 129 12.62 5.57 1.46
N LEU A 130 11.29 5.78 1.55
CA LEU A 130 10.56 5.69 2.81
C LEU A 130 10.62 4.29 3.46
N ASN A 131 10.76 3.23 2.67
CA ASN A 131 10.79 1.85 3.14
C ASN A 131 12.15 1.15 2.89
N TYR A 132 13.19 1.88 2.49
CA TYR A 132 14.52 1.33 2.18
C TYR A 132 14.48 0.11 1.22
N SER A 133 13.63 0.19 0.18
CA SER A 133 13.35 -0.95 -0.70
C SER A 133 14.47 -1.19 -1.71
N LYS A 134 15.21 -2.29 -1.53
CA LYS A 134 16.36 -2.65 -2.41
C LYS A 134 15.99 -3.53 -3.61
N LYS A 135 14.80 -4.14 -3.61
CA LYS A 135 14.42 -5.19 -4.58
C LYS A 135 13.33 -4.77 -5.57
N ARG A 136 12.93 -3.50 -5.60
CA ARG A 136 11.88 -3.03 -6.52
C ARG A 136 12.41 -2.98 -7.96
N THR A 137 11.77 -3.73 -8.85
CA THR A 137 12.14 -3.84 -10.27
C THR A 137 11.31 -2.98 -11.22
N VAL A 138 10.07 -2.62 -10.85
CA VAL A 138 9.19 -1.75 -11.65
C VAL A 138 9.08 -0.40 -10.95
N ASP A 139 9.49 0.66 -11.66
CA ASP A 139 9.45 2.05 -11.23
C ASP A 139 8.80 2.93 -12.31
N ALA A 140 8.66 4.24 -12.04
CA ALA A 140 8.03 5.17 -12.97
C ALA A 140 8.78 5.29 -14.31
N ARG A 141 10.09 5.03 -14.34
CA ARG A 141 10.87 5.05 -15.59
C ARG A 141 10.46 3.88 -16.48
N VAL A 142 10.34 2.68 -15.90
CA VAL A 142 9.85 1.49 -16.61
C VAL A 142 8.44 1.71 -17.15
N VAL A 143 7.55 2.31 -16.35
CA VAL A 143 6.18 2.66 -16.78
C VAL A 143 6.22 3.67 -17.92
N GLY A 144 6.99 4.75 -17.80
CA GLY A 144 7.08 5.81 -18.81
C GLY A 144 7.58 5.29 -20.16
N ILE A 145 8.64 4.47 -20.18
CA ILE A 145 9.14 3.83 -21.41
C ILE A 145 8.05 2.98 -22.06
N HIS A 146 7.34 2.17 -21.26
CA HIS A 146 6.28 1.32 -21.79
C HIS A 146 5.11 2.12 -22.37
N LEU A 147 4.66 3.17 -21.69
CA LEU A 147 3.58 4.03 -22.17
C LEU A 147 3.96 4.77 -23.47
N LYS A 148 5.22 5.21 -23.61
CA LYS A 148 5.74 5.77 -24.87
C LYS A 148 5.71 4.74 -26.00
N ASN A 149 6.12 3.50 -25.73
CA ASN A 149 6.07 2.41 -26.71
C ASN A 149 4.64 2.09 -27.18
N LEU A 150 3.65 2.24 -26.30
CA LEU A 150 2.22 2.12 -26.64
C LEU A 150 1.64 3.36 -27.33
N ARG A 151 2.44 4.41 -27.57
CA ARG A 151 2.01 5.72 -28.11
C ARG A 151 0.92 6.38 -27.26
N LEU A 152 0.92 6.11 -25.95
CA LEU A 152 -0.02 6.69 -24.99
C LEU A 152 0.51 7.99 -24.34
N LEU A 153 1.80 8.26 -24.52
CA LEU A 153 2.44 9.52 -24.15
C LEU A 153 2.97 10.18 -25.42
N THR A 154 2.73 11.47 -25.58
CA THR A 154 3.33 12.29 -26.62
C THR A 154 4.86 12.36 -26.39
N PRO A 155 5.70 12.39 -27.44
CA PRO A 155 7.16 12.39 -27.32
C PRO A 155 7.73 13.37 -26.29
#